data_AF-A0A7X9PQB4-F1
#
_entry.id   AF-A0A7X9PQB4-F1
#
_cell.length_a   1.000
_cell.length_b   1.000
_cell.length_c   1.000
_cell.angle_alpha   90.00
_cell.angle_beta   90.00
_cell.angle_gamma   90.00
#
_symmetry.space_group_name_H-M   'P 1'
#
loop_
_entity.id
_entity.type
_entity.pdbx_description
1 polymer ?
#
loop_
_entity_poly.entity_id
_entity_poly.type
_entity_poly.pdbx_seq_one_letter_code
_entity_poly.pdbx_strand_id
1 'polypeptide(L)'
;MQCEPADKVSYGGSYMEEMNWWEKKRKSSRVNEILYMAPEILLMRGLWKENKRLWQMSFPLHLGLYLMLATFLLLSISAVFTLCGFAEDGVLMIVNGLSVATGWMGLLAGVIGSTGMLYKRLSDRELRDYATFADYFNIVFILFFFLCAFIAALAVDPLFDASRAYILGLFSAGRAAPAYVPGQSLIGALT
;
A
#
# COMPACT_ATOMS: atom_id res chain seq x y z
N MET A 1 3.23 -8.48 -21.41
CA MET A 1 4.54 -8.15 -22.02
C MET A 1 5.40 -9.37 -21.78
N GLN A 2 5.66 -10.13 -22.82
CA GLN A 2 6.22 -11.47 -22.73
C GLN A 2 7.75 -11.34 -22.56
N CYS A 3 8.30 -11.75 -21.42
CA CYS A 3 9.74 -11.69 -21.18
C CYS A 3 10.46 -12.76 -22.02
N GLU A 4 11.31 -12.28 -22.92
CA GLU A 4 12.23 -13.08 -23.72
C GLU A 4 13.40 -13.60 -22.86
N PRO A 5 14.01 -14.75 -23.22
CA PRO A 5 15.20 -15.25 -22.52
C PRO A 5 16.34 -14.21 -22.58
N ALA A 6 17.05 -14.06 -21.46
CA ALA A 6 18.01 -12.99 -21.18
C ALA A 6 19.10 -12.77 -22.26
N ASP A 7 19.40 -13.80 -23.06
CA ASP A 7 20.38 -13.75 -24.15
C ASP A 7 19.92 -12.84 -25.32
N LYS A 8 18.61 -12.83 -25.61
CA LYS A 8 18.00 -12.09 -26.74
C LYS A 8 17.73 -10.62 -26.45
N VAL A 9 17.54 -10.29 -25.18
CA VAL A 9 17.33 -8.90 -24.72
C VAL A 9 18.58 -8.05 -24.92
N SER A 10 19.77 -8.68 -25.02
CA SER A 10 21.05 -7.99 -25.22
C SER A 10 21.22 -7.40 -26.63
N TYR A 11 20.60 -8.01 -27.65
CA TYR A 11 20.71 -7.61 -29.05
C TYR A 11 19.40 -7.01 -29.62
N GLY A 12 18.34 -6.92 -28.81
CA GLY A 12 17.06 -6.32 -29.20
C GLY A 12 16.27 -7.10 -30.25
N GLY A 13 16.61 -8.37 -30.49
CA GLY A 13 15.96 -9.22 -31.49
C GLY A 13 14.64 -9.79 -30.97
N SER A 14 13.55 -9.61 -31.75
CA SER A 14 12.23 -10.14 -31.42
C SER A 14 12.15 -11.65 -31.67
N TYR A 15 11.40 -12.38 -30.84
CA TYR A 15 11.04 -13.79 -31.07
C TYR A 15 10.47 -14.08 -32.48
N MET A 16 9.96 -13.07 -33.18
CA MET A 16 9.48 -13.18 -34.57
C MET A 16 10.60 -13.34 -35.62
N GLU A 17 11.86 -13.14 -35.26
CA GLU A 17 13.01 -13.30 -36.18
C GLU A 17 13.39 -14.76 -36.41
N GLU A 18 12.92 -15.69 -35.57
CA GLU A 18 13.22 -17.12 -35.76
C GLU A 18 12.27 -17.76 -36.77
N MET A 19 12.81 -18.28 -37.87
CA MET A 19 12.02 -18.88 -38.95
C MET A 19 11.05 -19.97 -38.50
N ASN A 20 11.33 -20.77 -37.47
CA ASN A 20 10.43 -21.83 -36.98
C ASN A 20 9.81 -21.47 -35.61
N TRP A 21 9.47 -20.20 -35.40
CA TRP A 21 8.89 -19.70 -34.15
C TRP A 21 7.55 -20.38 -33.77
N TRP A 22 6.84 -20.96 -34.74
CA TRP A 22 5.55 -21.63 -34.51
C TRP A 22 5.65 -23.05 -33.95
N GLU A 23 6.81 -23.73 -34.05
CA GLU A 23 6.99 -25.12 -33.58
C GLU A 23 7.47 -25.20 -32.12
N LYS A 24 7.96 -24.10 -31.54
CA LYS A 24 8.50 -24.10 -30.18
C LYS A 24 7.40 -24.03 -29.13
N LYS A 25 7.39 -25.01 -28.20
CA LYS A 25 6.49 -25.02 -27.04
C LYS A 25 6.82 -23.87 -26.10
N ARG A 26 6.04 -22.80 -26.19
CA ARG A 26 6.18 -21.57 -25.42
C ARG A 26 6.11 -21.86 -23.92
N LYS A 27 7.19 -21.61 -23.18
CA LYS A 27 7.17 -21.60 -21.72
C LYS A 27 6.88 -20.18 -21.25
N SER A 28 5.61 -19.78 -21.27
CA SER A 28 5.17 -18.60 -20.51
C SER A 28 5.10 -19.01 -19.05
N SER A 29 6.08 -18.57 -18.27
CA SER A 29 5.93 -18.60 -16.82
C SER A 29 5.09 -17.38 -16.44
N ARG A 30 3.77 -17.55 -16.33
CA ARG A 30 2.86 -16.47 -15.87
C ARG A 30 3.31 -15.90 -14.53
N VAL A 31 3.92 -16.74 -13.69
CA VAL A 31 4.47 -16.36 -12.39
C VAL A 31 5.64 -15.39 -12.56
N ASN A 32 6.54 -15.63 -13.52
CA ASN A 32 7.66 -14.74 -13.80
C ASN A 32 7.21 -13.43 -14.47
N GLU A 33 6.18 -13.46 -15.31
CA GLU A 33 5.59 -12.25 -15.92
C GLU A 33 4.91 -11.35 -14.86
N ILE A 34 4.16 -11.95 -13.93
CA ILE A 34 3.58 -11.23 -12.79
C ILE A 34 4.67 -10.67 -11.88
N LEU A 35 5.72 -11.45 -11.58
CA LEU A 35 6.86 -11.01 -10.78
C LEU A 35 7.71 -9.93 -11.46
N TYR A 36 7.73 -9.86 -12.79
CA TYR A 36 8.44 -8.80 -13.52
C TYR A 36 7.61 -7.52 -13.64
N MET A 37 6.29 -7.65 -13.87
CA MET A 37 5.37 -6.52 -13.94
C MET A 37 5.04 -5.91 -12.59
N ALA A 38 4.95 -6.71 -11.52
CA ALA A 38 4.63 -6.24 -10.18
C ALA A 38 5.57 -5.13 -9.71
N PRO A 39 6.92 -5.26 -9.75
CA PRO A 39 7.81 -4.17 -9.42
C PRO A 39 7.84 -3.06 -10.48
N GLU A 40 7.44 -3.31 -11.72
CA GLU A 40 7.34 -2.25 -12.73
C GLU A 40 6.16 -1.30 -12.45
N ILE A 41 5.05 -1.82 -11.92
CA ILE A 41 3.87 -1.06 -11.47
C ILE A 41 4.06 -0.52 -10.04
N LEU A 42 4.54 -1.34 -9.10
CA LEU A 42 4.78 -0.93 -7.69
C LEU A 42 5.92 0.06 -7.54
N LEU A 43 6.98 -0.09 -8.34
CA LEU A 43 8.22 0.69 -8.22
C LEU A 43 8.36 1.73 -9.36
N MET A 44 7.40 1.76 -10.31
CA MET A 44 7.35 2.70 -11.43
C MET A 44 8.73 2.84 -12.11
N ARG A 45 9.44 1.73 -12.32
CA ARG A 45 10.84 1.75 -12.81
C ARG A 45 10.96 2.43 -14.19
N GLY A 46 9.89 2.37 -15.01
CA GLY A 46 9.78 3.10 -16.27
C GLY A 46 9.72 4.63 -16.12
N LEU A 47 9.07 5.17 -15.09
CA LEU A 47 9.01 6.62 -14.83
C LEU A 47 10.30 7.16 -14.20
N TRP A 48 11.10 6.31 -13.56
CA TRP A 48 12.42 6.69 -13.03
C TRP A 48 13.40 7.08 -14.14
N LYS A 49 13.25 6.49 -15.33
CA LYS A 49 14.12 6.74 -16.49
C LYS A 49 13.74 8.03 -17.24
N GLU A 50 12.45 8.32 -17.34
CA GLU A 50 11.91 9.44 -18.12
C GLU A 50 11.64 10.72 -17.31
N ASN A 51 11.18 10.62 -16.04
CA ASN A 51 10.87 11.82 -15.24
C ASN A 51 11.04 11.60 -13.73
N LYS A 52 12.30 11.65 -13.26
CA LYS A 52 12.69 11.48 -11.84
C LYS A 52 11.91 12.37 -10.88
N ARG A 53 11.53 13.57 -11.30
CA ARG A 53 10.83 14.55 -10.46
C ARG A 53 9.37 14.16 -10.21
N LEU A 54 8.71 13.47 -11.16
CA LEU A 54 7.36 12.92 -10.95
C LEU A 54 7.43 11.62 -10.13
N TRP A 55 8.45 10.80 -10.38
CA TRP A 55 8.68 9.55 -9.64
C TRP A 55 8.85 9.77 -8.13
N GLN A 56 9.66 10.76 -7.72
CA GLN A 56 9.90 11.05 -6.29
C GLN A 56 8.66 11.42 -5.48
N MET A 57 7.59 11.90 -6.13
CA MET A 57 6.35 12.30 -5.45
C MET A 57 5.27 11.22 -5.52
N SER A 58 5.14 10.54 -6.66
CA SER A 58 4.19 9.42 -6.80
C SER A 58 4.61 8.20 -5.98
N PHE A 59 5.91 7.97 -5.79
CA PHE A 59 6.45 6.84 -5.04
C PHE A 59 6.00 6.81 -3.56
N PRO A 60 6.20 7.87 -2.75
CA PRO A 60 5.74 7.86 -1.36
C PRO A 60 4.22 7.73 -1.22
N LEU A 61 3.44 8.26 -2.17
CA LEU A 61 1.98 8.10 -2.19
C LEU A 61 1.58 6.63 -2.40
N HIS A 62 2.16 5.95 -3.39
CA HIS A 62 1.87 4.54 -3.67
C HIS A 62 2.39 3.65 -2.54
N LEU A 63 3.60 3.91 -2.05
CA LEU A 63 4.19 3.21 -0.91
C LEU A 63 3.30 3.33 0.32
N GLY A 64 2.78 4.52 0.63
CA GLY A 64 1.85 4.74 1.74
C GLY A 64 0.55 3.93 1.60
N LEU A 65 -0.05 3.90 0.40
CA LEU A 65 -1.23 3.08 0.12
C LEU A 65 -0.94 1.58 0.24
N TYR A 66 0.20 1.10 -0.26
CA TYR A 66 0.58 -0.31 -0.13
C TYR A 66 0.85 -0.70 1.31
N LEU A 67 1.51 0.15 2.10
CA LEU A 67 1.74 -0.07 3.52
C LEU A 67 0.41 -0.10 4.29
N MET A 68 -0.55 0.76 3.95
CA MET A 68 -1.89 0.75 4.56
C MET A 68 -2.70 -0.51 4.20
N LEU A 69 -2.57 -0.99 2.97
CA LEU A 69 -3.17 -2.27 2.59
C LEU A 69 -2.50 -3.43 3.33
N ALA A 70 -1.16 -3.41 3.45
CA ALA A 70 -0.41 -4.41 4.18
C ALA A 70 -0.79 -4.44 5.67
N THR A 71 -0.94 -3.29 6.33
CA THR A 71 -1.41 -3.26 7.72
C THR A 71 -2.79 -3.87 7.88
N PHE A 72 -3.74 -3.53 7.00
CA PHE A 72 -5.06 -4.12 7.03
C PHE A 72 -5.02 -5.66 6.89
N LEU A 73 -4.18 -6.18 5.99
CA LEU A 73 -3.98 -7.62 5.83
C LEU A 73 -3.33 -8.26 7.06
N LEU A 74 -2.30 -7.64 7.63
CA LEU A 74 -1.65 -8.13 8.84
C LEU A 74 -2.63 -8.16 10.04
N LEU A 75 -3.46 -7.12 10.20
CA LEU A 75 -4.49 -7.08 11.23
C LEU A 75 -5.54 -8.18 11.02
N SER A 76 -5.92 -8.44 9.76
CA SER A 76 -6.85 -9.51 9.41
C SER A 76 -6.27 -10.89 9.73
N ILE A 77 -5.00 -11.13 9.40
CA ILE A 77 -4.29 -12.37 9.75
C ILE A 77 -4.21 -12.52 11.27
N SER A 78 -3.84 -11.46 11.99
CA SER A 78 -3.82 -11.46 13.45
C SER A 78 -5.17 -11.88 14.03
N ALA A 79 -6.27 -11.32 13.52
CA ALA A 79 -7.61 -11.64 13.98
C ALA A 79 -8.00 -13.12 13.74
N VAL A 80 -7.66 -13.66 12.57
CA VAL A 80 -7.90 -15.08 12.25
C VAL A 80 -7.10 -16.01 13.17
N PHE A 81 -5.85 -15.66 13.46
CA PHE A 81 -5.01 -16.43 14.40
C PHE A 81 -5.60 -16.43 15.81
N THR A 82 -6.06 -15.29 16.32
CA THR A 82 -6.74 -15.20 17.61
C THR A 82 -8.01 -16.06 17.64
N LEU A 83 -8.82 -16.05 16.57
CA LEU A 83 -10.03 -16.88 16.47
C LEU A 83 -9.74 -18.39 16.39
N CYS A 84 -8.60 -18.77 15.82
CA CYS A 84 -8.17 -20.17 15.75
C CYS A 84 -7.61 -20.69 17.09
N GLY A 85 -7.57 -19.85 18.14
CA GLY A 85 -7.15 -20.23 19.48
C GLY A 85 -5.63 -20.24 19.67
N PHE A 86 -4.86 -19.59 18.79
CA PHE A 86 -3.44 -19.35 19.04
C PHE A 86 -3.31 -18.36 20.20
N ALA A 87 -2.51 -18.71 21.22
CA ALA A 87 -2.17 -17.81 22.30
C ALA A 87 -1.43 -16.57 21.76
N GLU A 88 -1.57 -15.42 22.41
CA GLU A 88 -0.90 -14.16 22.04
C GLU A 88 0.62 -14.17 22.30
N ASP A 89 1.26 -15.35 22.19
CA ASP A 89 2.66 -15.57 22.51
C ASP A 89 3.50 -15.72 21.24
N GLY A 90 4.60 -14.98 21.18
CA GLY A 90 5.61 -15.05 20.12
C GLY A 90 5.12 -14.54 18.75
N VAL A 91 4.41 -15.38 17.99
CA VAL A 91 4.05 -15.10 16.59
C VAL A 91 3.08 -13.93 16.48
N LEU A 92 2.01 -13.92 17.31
CA LEU A 92 1.03 -12.83 17.34
C LEU A 92 1.66 -11.51 17.79
N MET A 93 2.61 -11.53 18.75
CA MET A 93 3.34 -10.35 19.18
C MET A 93 4.20 -9.76 18.05
N ILE A 94 4.88 -10.60 17.27
CA ILE A 94 5.67 -10.15 16.11
C ILE A 94 4.76 -9.55 15.04
N VAL A 95 3.64 -10.22 14.70
CA VAL A 95 2.67 -9.72 13.72
C VAL A 95 2.06 -8.39 14.18
N ASN A 96 1.74 -8.29 15.48
CA ASN A 96 1.25 -7.07 16.10
C ASN A 96 2.28 -5.93 15.94
N GLY A 97 3.52 -6.14 16.38
CA GLY A 97 4.59 -5.15 16.27
C GLY A 97 4.85 -4.72 14.81
N LEU A 98 4.86 -5.67 13.87
CA LEU A 98 5.00 -5.38 12.45
C LEU A 98 3.82 -4.56 11.91
N SER A 99 2.59 -4.84 12.37
CA SER A 99 1.40 -4.10 11.97
C SER A 99 1.49 -2.63 12.39
N VAL A 100 1.91 -2.37 13.64
CA VAL A 100 2.07 -1.02 14.17
C VAL A 100 3.17 -0.28 13.41
N ALA A 101 4.35 -0.91 13.25
CA ALA A 101 5.47 -0.31 12.53
C ALA A 101 5.09 0.02 11.08
N THR A 102 4.48 -0.94 10.38
CA THR A 102 4.02 -0.77 8.99
C THR A 102 2.92 0.31 8.89
N GLY A 103 2.08 0.44 9.92
CA GLY A 103 0.99 1.42 9.99
C GLY A 103 1.51 2.83 10.12
N TRP A 104 2.43 3.07 11.06
CA TRP A 104 3.09 4.36 11.22
C TRP A 104 3.89 4.75 9.98
N MET A 105 4.67 3.81 9.41
CA MET A 105 5.41 4.05 8.18
C MET A 105 4.48 4.37 7.00
N GLY A 106 3.35 3.67 6.89
CA GLY A 106 2.34 3.90 5.86
C GLY A 106 1.63 5.23 5.99
N LEU A 107 1.28 5.65 7.21
CA LEU A 107 0.69 6.94 7.50
C LEU A 107 1.65 8.09 7.17
N LEU A 108 2.90 8.00 7.63
CA LEU A 108 3.92 9.03 7.35
C LEU A 108 4.18 9.14 5.84
N ALA A 109 4.39 8.00 5.17
CA ALA A 109 4.61 7.98 3.72
C ALA A 109 3.39 8.51 2.95
N GLY A 110 2.17 8.16 3.37
CA GLY A 110 0.92 8.61 2.76
C GLY A 110 0.68 10.12 2.90
N VAL A 111 0.92 10.69 4.08
CA VAL A 111 0.78 12.14 4.31
C VAL A 111 1.82 12.91 3.50
N ILE A 112 3.09 12.49 3.54
CA ILE A 112 4.17 13.14 2.78
C ILE A 112 3.92 13.01 1.28
N GLY A 113 3.55 11.83 0.80
CA GLY A 113 3.30 11.56 -0.61
C GLY A 113 2.09 12.31 -1.16
N SER A 114 0.99 12.34 -0.40
CA SER A 114 -0.22 13.07 -0.82
C SER A 114 0.02 14.59 -0.84
N THR A 115 0.70 15.13 0.18
CA THR A 115 1.07 16.55 0.23
C THR A 115 2.01 16.92 -0.91
N GLY A 116 3.02 16.09 -1.19
CA GLY A 116 3.98 16.30 -2.28
C GLY A 116 3.33 16.30 -3.67
N MET A 117 2.37 15.40 -3.90
CA MET A 117 1.61 15.35 -5.15
C MET A 117 0.67 16.55 -5.33
N LEU A 118 -0.01 16.98 -4.26
CA LEU A 118 -0.88 18.15 -4.29
C LEU A 118 -0.08 19.43 -4.55
N TYR A 119 1.04 19.63 -3.83
CA TYR A 119 1.93 20.78 -4.04
C TYR A 119 2.44 20.85 -5.48
N LYS A 120 2.90 19.71 -6.00
CA LYS A 120 3.42 19.66 -7.37
C LYS A 120 2.36 19.94 -8.42
N ARG A 121 1.15 19.40 -8.25
CA ARG A 121 0.06 19.64 -9.21
C ARG A 121 -0.49 21.09 -9.15
N LEU A 122 -0.25 21.82 -8.06
CA LEU A 122 -0.55 23.26 -7.99
C LEU A 122 0.56 24.14 -8.59
N SER A 123 1.83 23.75 -8.40
CA SER A 123 2.99 24.52 -8.90
C SER A 123 3.31 24.30 -10.38
N ASP A 124 3.02 23.12 -10.94
CA ASP A 124 3.41 22.78 -12.31
C ASP A 124 2.34 23.20 -13.33
N ARG A 125 2.67 24.21 -14.14
CA ARG A 125 1.72 24.86 -15.06
C ARG A 125 1.34 23.94 -16.23
N GLU A 126 2.25 23.09 -16.69
CA GLU A 126 2.00 22.13 -17.78
C GLU A 126 1.08 20.98 -17.34
N LEU A 127 1.22 20.47 -16.11
CA LEU A 127 0.34 19.40 -15.61
C LEU A 127 -1.08 19.91 -15.30
N ARG A 128 -1.22 21.19 -14.98
CA ARG A 128 -2.53 21.83 -14.72
C ARG A 128 -3.43 21.82 -15.95
N ASP A 129 -2.86 21.98 -17.15
CA ASP A 129 -3.64 22.01 -18.39
C ASP A 129 -4.20 20.64 -18.78
N TYR A 130 -3.60 19.55 -18.27
CA TYR A 130 -4.08 18.18 -18.47
C TYR A 130 -4.85 17.61 -17.28
N ALA A 131 -4.86 18.29 -16.12
CA ALA A 131 -5.51 17.80 -14.92
C ALA A 131 -7.01 18.13 -14.94
N THR A 132 -7.83 17.09 -14.83
CA THR A 132 -9.28 17.26 -14.70
C THR A 132 -9.64 17.61 -13.26
N PHE A 133 -10.76 18.30 -13.03
CA PHE A 133 -11.27 18.60 -11.68
C PHE A 133 -11.37 17.34 -10.80
N ALA A 134 -11.77 16.20 -11.38
CA ALA A 134 -11.84 14.92 -10.70
C ALA A 134 -10.49 14.47 -10.11
N ASP A 135 -9.37 14.78 -10.78
CA ASP A 135 -8.06 14.35 -10.32
C ASP A 135 -7.60 15.17 -9.10
N TYR A 136 -8.01 16.44 -8.99
CA TYR A 136 -7.78 17.26 -7.80
C TYR A 136 -8.62 16.79 -6.62
N PHE A 137 -9.91 16.55 -6.86
CA PHE A 137 -10.81 16.03 -5.84
C PHE A 137 -10.31 14.70 -5.28
N ASN A 138 -9.85 13.79 -6.14
CA ASN A 138 -9.32 12.49 -5.72
C ASN A 138 -8.08 12.64 -4.83
N ILE A 139 -7.09 13.45 -5.22
CA ILE A 139 -5.88 13.65 -4.40
C ILE A 139 -6.23 14.30 -3.05
N VAL A 140 -7.10 15.30 -3.03
CA VAL A 140 -7.55 15.94 -1.79
C VAL A 140 -8.28 14.94 -0.89
N PHE A 141 -9.13 14.09 -1.46
CA PHE A 141 -9.85 13.06 -0.72
C PHE A 141 -8.89 12.03 -0.09
N ILE A 142 -7.90 11.57 -0.86
CA ILE A 142 -6.86 10.66 -0.35
C ILE A 142 -6.03 11.35 0.75
N LEU A 143 -5.65 12.61 0.57
CA LEU A 143 -4.95 13.40 1.60
C LEU A 143 -5.77 13.49 2.89
N PHE A 144 -7.04 13.83 2.78
CA PHE A 144 -7.96 13.93 3.91
C PHE A 144 -8.09 12.60 4.65
N PHE A 145 -8.23 11.49 3.93
CA PHE A 145 -8.24 10.15 4.51
C PHE A 145 -6.97 9.86 5.33
N PHE A 146 -5.78 10.14 4.78
CA PHE A 146 -4.52 9.93 5.50
C PHE A 146 -4.38 10.85 6.73
N LEU A 147 -4.82 12.11 6.64
CA LEU A 147 -4.80 13.04 7.78
C LEU A 147 -5.75 12.60 8.89
N CYS A 148 -6.97 12.21 8.55
CA CYS A 148 -7.92 11.67 9.52
C CYS A 148 -7.37 10.42 10.21
N ALA A 149 -6.78 9.49 9.43
CA ALA A 149 -6.16 8.29 9.98
C ALA A 149 -4.94 8.61 10.86
N PHE A 150 -4.12 9.59 10.49
CA PHE A 150 -2.97 10.02 11.27
C PHE A 150 -3.39 10.68 12.59
N ILE A 151 -4.40 11.56 12.56
CA ILE A 151 -4.96 12.17 13.76
C ILE A 151 -5.60 11.11 14.66
N ALA A 152 -6.34 10.15 14.09
CA ALA A 152 -6.93 9.05 14.85
C ALA A 152 -5.87 8.18 15.55
N ALA A 153 -4.77 7.87 14.84
CA ALA A 153 -3.65 7.12 15.41
C ALA A 153 -2.94 7.88 16.54
N LEU A 154 -2.89 9.22 16.48
CA LEU A 154 -2.32 10.05 17.55
C LEU A 154 -3.26 10.26 18.74
N ALA A 155 -4.56 10.41 18.50
CA ALA A 155 -5.53 10.85 19.50
C ALA A 155 -6.22 9.70 20.25
N VAL A 156 -6.40 8.56 19.59
CA VAL A 156 -7.19 7.43 20.12
C VAL A 156 -6.30 6.23 20.41
N ASP A 157 -5.57 5.72 19.42
CA ASP A 157 -4.85 4.43 19.56
C ASP A 157 -3.50 4.39 18.81
N PRO A 158 -2.37 4.64 19.49
CA PRO A 158 -1.03 4.54 18.89
C PRO A 158 -0.63 3.11 18.51
N LEU A 159 -1.23 2.10 19.17
CA LEU A 159 -0.93 0.67 19.02
C LEU A 159 -1.93 -0.08 18.13
N PHE A 160 -2.92 0.62 17.57
CA PHE A 160 -3.99 0.05 16.73
C PHE A 160 -4.82 -1.06 17.41
N ASP A 161 -4.90 -1.09 18.74
CA ASP A 161 -5.63 -2.14 19.46
C ASP A 161 -7.15 -2.08 19.24
N ALA A 162 -7.75 -0.89 19.22
CA ALA A 162 -9.16 -0.74 18.85
C ALA A 162 -9.45 -1.22 17.41
N SER A 163 -8.50 -1.01 16.48
CA SER A 163 -8.64 -1.50 15.09
C SER A 163 -8.63 -3.03 15.02
N ARG A 164 -7.83 -3.70 15.87
CA ARG A 164 -7.84 -5.17 15.98
C ARG A 164 -9.13 -5.68 16.57
N ALA A 165 -9.59 -5.07 17.66
CA ALA A 165 -10.85 -5.43 18.29
C ALA A 165 -12.03 -5.27 17.30
N TYR A 166 -12.00 -4.21 16.47
CA TYR A 166 -12.99 -4.01 15.42
C TYR A 166 -12.95 -5.13 14.36
N ILE A 167 -11.77 -5.49 13.86
CA ILE A 167 -11.62 -6.57 12.86
C ILE A 167 -12.03 -7.93 13.47
N LEU A 168 -11.66 -8.20 14.72
CA LEU A 168 -12.12 -9.38 15.46
C LEU A 168 -13.64 -9.41 15.60
N GLY A 169 -14.27 -8.27 15.89
CA GLY A 169 -15.72 -8.11 15.91
C GLY A 169 -16.36 -8.44 14.56
N LEU A 170 -15.75 -7.97 13.47
CA LEU A 170 -16.23 -8.24 12.11
C LEU A 170 -16.19 -9.74 11.77
N PHE A 171 -15.07 -10.41 12.03
CA PHE A 171 -14.91 -11.85 11.76
C PHE A 171 -15.72 -12.75 12.72
N SER A 172 -15.98 -12.29 13.95
CA SER A 172 -16.79 -13.00 14.94
C SER A 172 -18.30 -12.73 14.81
N ALA A 173 -18.74 -12.07 13.73
CA ALA A 173 -20.12 -11.65 13.50
C ALA A 173 -20.74 -10.86 14.67
N GLY A 174 -19.93 -10.00 15.31
CA GLY A 174 -20.35 -9.11 16.40
C GLY A 174 -20.31 -9.74 17.80
N ARG A 175 -19.65 -10.89 17.99
CA ARG A 175 -19.49 -11.52 19.32
C ARG A 175 -18.29 -11.03 20.12
N ALA A 176 -17.31 -10.38 19.49
CA ALA A 176 -16.16 -9.81 20.22
C ALA A 176 -16.57 -8.55 21.00
N ALA A 177 -15.98 -8.38 22.18
CA ALA A 177 -16.22 -7.26 23.09
C ALA A 177 -16.02 -5.89 22.40
N PRO A 178 -16.76 -4.85 22.83
CA PRO A 178 -16.72 -3.54 22.17
C PRO A 178 -15.30 -2.97 22.15
N ALA A 179 -14.87 -2.55 20.96
CA ALA A 179 -13.55 -1.98 20.68
C ALA A 179 -13.28 -0.63 21.38
N TYR A 180 -14.23 -0.12 22.18
CA TYR A 180 -14.14 1.17 22.84
C TYR A 180 -14.46 1.02 24.32
N VAL A 181 -13.44 1.18 25.16
CA VAL A 181 -13.60 1.41 26.60
C VAL A 181 -13.49 2.92 26.82
N PRO A 182 -14.53 3.59 27.37
CA PRO A 182 -14.45 5.02 27.65
C PRO A 182 -13.28 5.30 28.61
N GLY A 183 -12.30 6.09 28.15
CA GLY A 183 -11.09 6.46 28.92
C GLY A 183 -9.74 6.31 28.19
N GLN A 184 -9.68 5.69 27.01
CA GLN A 184 -8.41 5.48 26.28
C GLN A 184 -7.92 6.66 25.42
N SER A 185 -8.80 7.63 25.11
CA SER A 185 -8.39 8.85 24.39
C SER A 185 -7.74 9.86 25.33
N LEU A 186 -6.74 10.61 24.85
CA LEU A 186 -6.07 11.69 25.62
C LEU A 186 -7.07 12.70 26.21
N ILE A 187 -8.20 12.92 25.55
CA ILE A 187 -9.27 13.83 25.99
C ILE A 187 -10.11 13.19 27.11
N GLY A 188 -10.37 11.88 27.04
CA GLY A 188 -11.07 11.13 28.09
C GLY A 188 -10.27 10.91 29.36
N ALA A 189 -8.94 11.03 29.31
CA ALA A 189 -8.08 11.01 30.50
C ALA A 189 -8.03 12.36 31.24
N LEU A 190 -8.46 13.44 30.59
CA LEU A 190 -8.46 14.81 31.13
C LEU A 190 -9.84 15.26 31.67
N THR A 191 -10.84 14.39 31.65
CA THR A 191 -12.19 14.64 32.20
C THR A 191 -12.51 13.62 33.27
#